data_AF-A0AAV5TA62-F1
#
_entry.id   AF-A0AAV5TA62-F1
#
_cell.length_a   1.000
_cell.length_b   1.000
_cell.length_c   1.000
_cell.angle_alpha   90.00
_cell.angle_beta   90.00
_cell.angle_gamma   90.00
#
_symmetry.space_group_name_H-M   'P 1'
#
loop_
_entity.id
_entity.type
_entity.pdbx_description
1 polymer ?
#
loop_
_entity_poly.entity_id
_entity_poly.type
_entity_poly.pdbx_seq_one_letter_code
_entity_poly.pdbx_strand_id
1 'polypeptide(L)'
;VPHAMLSRELFDNNCLLYRLQEWISGFFHNTLPSLLLLVSTIMLTVELNRFSVLDLEKQNKKILRNNDAEKASRILLVLAILTLLSELPQGIISLGNALFSVGFQYEYTFYLNPLWMTVQIMATSCNLFITLGM
;
A
#
# COMPACT_ATOMS: atom_id res chain seq x y z
N VAL A 1 6.95 -29.37 10.94
CA VAL A 1 7.74 -29.01 12.14
C VAL A 1 7.67 -27.50 12.28
N PRO A 2 7.18 -26.94 13.40
CA PRO A 2 6.97 -25.50 13.50
C PRO A 2 8.33 -24.82 13.67
N HIS A 3 8.75 -24.07 12.66
CA HIS A 3 9.94 -23.25 12.74
C HIS A 3 9.57 -21.86 13.27
N ALA A 4 10.01 -21.64 14.51
CA ALA A 4 10.27 -20.38 15.22
C ALA A 4 9.23 -19.25 15.11
N MET A 5 8.69 -18.85 16.28
CA MET A 5 7.83 -17.69 16.57
C MET A 5 6.30 -17.86 16.59
N LEU A 6 5.75 -19.06 16.47
CA LEU A 6 4.30 -19.25 16.66
C LEU A 6 3.99 -20.30 17.73
N SER A 7 3.24 -19.88 18.76
CA SER A 7 2.80 -20.70 19.90
C SER A 7 2.01 -21.92 19.40
N ARG A 8 2.26 -23.11 19.97
CA ARG A 8 1.58 -24.36 19.58
C ARG A 8 0.06 -24.27 19.72
N GLU A 9 -0.44 -23.36 20.55
CA GLU A 9 -1.87 -23.10 20.75
C GLU A 9 -2.58 -22.50 19.52
N LEU A 10 -1.85 -21.88 18.57
CA LEU A 10 -2.45 -21.34 17.34
C LEU A 10 -2.91 -22.44 16.36
N PHE A 11 -2.39 -23.66 16.52
CA PHE A 11 -2.75 -24.82 15.73
C PHE A 11 -3.76 -25.74 16.44
N ASP A 12 -4.10 -25.44 17.70
CA ASP A 12 -5.12 -26.17 18.43
C ASP A 12 -6.51 -25.61 18.07
N ASN A 13 -7.51 -26.48 17.88
CA ASN A 13 -8.82 -26.18 17.28
C ASN A 13 -8.81 -25.81 15.79
N ASN A 14 -8.55 -26.80 14.92
CA ASN A 14 -8.81 -26.72 13.48
C ASN A 14 -8.13 -25.52 12.75
N CYS A 15 -7.01 -25.02 13.28
CA CYS A 15 -6.30 -23.83 12.77
C CYS A 15 -7.16 -22.56 12.70
N LEU A 16 -8.23 -22.47 13.49
CA LEU A 16 -9.17 -21.35 13.47
C LEU A 16 -8.50 -20.04 13.92
N LEU A 17 -7.68 -20.12 14.99
CA LEU A 17 -6.89 -18.99 15.49
C LEU A 17 -5.87 -18.50 14.44
N TYR A 18 -5.19 -19.43 13.78
CA TYR A 18 -4.27 -19.09 12.68
C TYR A 18 -5.00 -18.36 11.54
N ARG A 19 -6.16 -18.88 11.11
CA ARG A 19 -7.00 -18.23 10.08
C ARG A 19 -7.50 -16.86 10.50
N LEU A 20 -7.91 -16.69 11.76
CA LEU A 20 -8.35 -15.39 12.30
C LEU A 20 -7.20 -14.38 12.32
N GLN A 21 -6.01 -14.80 12.74
CA GLN A 21 -4.83 -13.93 12.76
C GLN A 21 -4.42 -13.51 11.34
N GLU A 22 -4.44 -14.44 10.38
CA GLU A 22 -4.21 -14.10 8.97
C GLU A 22 -5.30 -13.19 8.40
N TRP A 23 -6.57 -13.38 8.78
CA TRP A 23 -7.67 -12.50 8.39
C TRP A 23 -7.49 -11.09 8.94
N ILE A 24 -7.19 -10.95 10.23
CA ILE A 24 -7.01 -9.66 10.87
C ILE A 24 -5.78 -8.96 10.31
N SER A 25 -4.64 -9.66 10.24
CA SER A 25 -3.39 -9.09 9.73
C SER A 25 -3.51 -8.72 8.24
N GLY A 26 -4.05 -9.62 7.42
CA GLY A 26 -4.16 -9.40 5.98
C GLY A 26 -5.20 -8.35 5.58
N PHE A 27 -6.38 -8.40 6.19
CA PHE A 27 -7.49 -7.51 5.84
C PHE A 27 -7.32 -6.11 6.45
N PHE A 28 -7.12 -6.02 7.77
CA PHE A 28 -7.04 -4.72 8.44
C PHE A 28 -5.72 -4.01 8.21
N HIS A 29 -4.60 -4.74 8.12
CA HIS A 29 -3.29 -4.11 8.09
C HIS A 29 -2.78 -3.83 6.68
N ASN A 30 -3.10 -4.67 5.68
CA ASN A 30 -2.59 -4.48 4.30
C ASN A 30 -3.68 -4.04 3.33
N THR A 31 -4.87 -4.62 3.41
CA THR A 31 -5.94 -4.37 2.43
C THR A 31 -6.65 -3.05 2.68
N LEU A 32 -6.96 -2.72 3.94
CA LEU A 32 -7.63 -1.48 4.31
C LEU A 32 -6.80 -0.22 3.97
N PRO A 33 -5.51 -0.10 4.34
CA PRO A 33 -4.73 1.09 4.01
C PRO A 33 -4.43 1.22 2.52
N SER A 34 -4.26 0.12 1.77
CA SER A 34 -4.06 0.18 0.32
C SER A 34 -5.31 0.66 -0.43
N LEU A 35 -6.51 0.24 -0.01
CA LEU A 35 -7.78 0.80 -0.51
C LEU A 35 -7.93 2.28 -0.18
N LEU A 36 -7.58 2.67 1.05
CA LEU A 36 -7.66 4.07 1.48
C LEU A 36 -6.72 4.95 0.65
N LEU A 37 -5.48 4.50 0.43
CA LEU A 37 -4.50 5.16 -0.44
C LEU A 37 -4.99 5.26 -1.89
N LEU A 38 -5.65 4.23 -2.42
CA LEU A 38 -6.22 4.26 -3.76
C LEU A 38 -7.28 5.36 -3.89
N VAL A 39 -8.22 5.43 -2.94
CA VAL A 39 -9.25 6.48 -2.92
C VAL A 39 -8.62 7.87 -2.78
N SER A 40 -7.66 8.03 -1.87
CA SER A 40 -6.95 9.29 -1.70
C SER A 40 -6.18 9.71 -2.95
N THR A 41 -5.54 8.77 -3.66
CA THR A 41 -4.82 9.04 -4.91
C THR A 41 -5.77 9.53 -6.00
N ILE A 42 -6.92 8.87 -6.18
CA ILE A 42 -7.95 9.31 -7.13
C ILE A 42 -8.43 10.73 -6.80
N MET A 43 -8.71 11.00 -5.51
CA MET A 43 -9.14 12.32 -5.06
C MET A 43 -8.08 13.40 -5.33
N LEU A 44 -6.81 13.10 -5.05
CA LEU A 44 -5.67 13.98 -5.35
C LEU A 44 -5.54 14.25 -6.86
N THR A 45 -5.66 13.22 -7.70
CA THR A 45 -5.60 13.38 -9.16
C THR A 45 -6.74 14.25 -9.69
N VAL A 46 -7.97 14.04 -9.19
CA VAL A 46 -9.14 14.85 -9.58
C VAL A 46 -8.96 16.31 -9.16
N GLU A 47 -8.48 16.54 -7.95
CA GLU A 47 -8.27 17.90 -7.42
C GLU A 47 -7.14 18.63 -8.16
N LEU A 48 -6.02 17.94 -8.47
CA LEU A 48 -4.96 18.50 -9.31
C LEU A 48 -5.47 18.90 -10.69
N ASN A 49 -6.29 18.03 -11.31
CA ASN A 49 -6.83 18.29 -12.64
C ASN A 49 -7.80 19.50 -12.60
N ARG A 50 -8.62 19.62 -11.55
CA ARG A 50 -9.47 20.79 -11.33
C ARG A 50 -8.67 22.09 -11.21
N PHE A 51 -7.56 22.08 -10.46
CA PHE A 51 -6.69 23.26 -10.39
C PHE A 51 -6.04 23.59 -11.73
N SER A 52 -5.58 22.58 -12.48
CA SER A 52 -4.96 22.80 -13.79
C SER A 52 -5.93 23.42 -14.82
N VAL A 53 -7.21 23.02 -14.80
CA VAL A 53 -8.25 23.59 -15.66
C VAL A 53 -8.61 25.02 -15.25
N LEU A 54 -8.65 25.30 -13.93
CA LEU A 54 -8.94 26.64 -13.40
C LEU A 54 -7.79 27.64 -13.58
N ASP A 55 -6.54 27.17 -13.60
CA ASP A 55 -5.36 28.04 -13.81
C ASP A 55 -5.20 28.46 -15.28
N LEU A 56 -5.71 27.68 -16.24
CA LEU A 56 -5.81 28.09 -17.65
C LEU A 56 -6.71 29.33 -17.84
N GLU A 57 -7.69 29.56 -16.95
CA GLU A 57 -8.55 30.76 -16.98
C GLU A 57 -7.98 31.97 -16.22
N LYS A 58 -6.99 31.80 -15.32
CA LYS A 58 -6.55 32.84 -14.36
C LYS A 58 -5.07 33.25 -14.45
N GLN A 59 -4.42 33.00 -15.58
CA GLN A 59 -2.96 33.01 -15.79
C GLN A 59 -2.11 34.23 -15.35
N ASN A 60 -2.61 35.32 -14.77
CA ASN A 60 -1.78 36.54 -14.60
C ASN A 60 -1.49 37.05 -13.17
N LYS A 61 -1.96 36.42 -12.07
CA LYS A 61 -1.75 37.03 -10.73
C LYS A 61 -1.29 36.14 -9.57
N LYS A 62 -1.20 34.81 -9.71
CA LYS A 62 -0.95 33.89 -8.58
C LYS A 62 0.33 33.02 -8.67
N ILE A 63 1.17 33.29 -9.68
CA ILE A 63 2.30 32.44 -10.10
C ILE A 63 3.35 32.21 -8.98
N LEU A 64 3.43 33.06 -7.95
CA LEU A 64 4.46 32.93 -6.92
C LEU A 64 4.08 32.10 -5.67
N ARG A 65 2.79 31.82 -5.40
CA ARG A 65 2.36 31.14 -4.16
C ARG A 65 1.81 29.72 -4.36
N ASN A 66 1.48 29.34 -5.60
CA ASN A 66 0.96 28.00 -5.91
C ASN A 66 2.07 26.98 -6.20
N ASN A 67 3.28 27.42 -6.58
CA ASN A 67 4.29 26.52 -7.13
C ASN A 67 4.80 25.49 -6.10
N ASP A 68 4.95 25.88 -4.83
CA ASP A 68 5.42 24.96 -3.78
C ASP A 68 4.35 23.93 -3.39
N ALA A 69 3.08 24.33 -3.32
CA ALA A 69 1.96 23.44 -3.02
C ALA A 69 1.67 22.48 -4.20
N GLU A 70 1.81 22.96 -5.43
CA GLU A 70 1.69 22.14 -6.64
C GLU A 70 2.85 21.14 -6.75
N LYS A 71 4.08 21.56 -6.42
CA LYS A 71 5.25 20.68 -6.36
C LYS A 71 5.08 19.61 -5.28
N ALA A 72 4.64 19.99 -4.08
CA ALA A 72 4.39 19.05 -2.98
C ALA A 72 3.30 18.03 -3.32
N SER A 73 2.18 18.48 -3.91
CA SER A 73 1.09 17.58 -4.31
C SER A 73 1.47 16.64 -5.45
N ARG A 74 2.28 17.08 -6.42
CA ARG A 74 2.85 16.21 -7.46
C ARG A 74 3.77 15.14 -6.87
N ILE A 75 4.59 15.49 -5.88
CA ILE A 75 5.47 14.54 -5.18
C ILE A 75 4.65 13.54 -4.35
N LEU A 76 3.65 14.01 -3.59
CA LEU A 76 2.71 13.14 -2.86
C LEU A 76 2.01 12.16 -3.79
N LEU A 77 1.65 12.58 -5.00
CA LEU A 77 1.04 11.70 -6.01
C LEU A 77 2.03 10.63 -6.51
N VAL A 78 3.30 10.98 -6.74
CA VAL A 78 4.35 10.00 -7.10
C VAL A 78 4.57 8.99 -5.96
N LEU A 79 4.67 9.45 -4.73
CA LEU A 79 4.80 8.59 -3.54
C LEU A 79 3.58 7.66 -3.40
N ALA A 80 2.37 8.18 -3.61
CA ALA A 80 1.15 7.41 -3.53
C ALA A 80 1.10 6.32 -4.62
N ILE A 81 1.48 6.63 -5.86
CA ILE A 81 1.55 5.64 -6.95
C ILE A 81 2.59 4.56 -6.66
N LEU A 82 3.79 4.92 -6.21
CA LEU A 82 4.84 3.96 -5.86
C LEU A 82 4.41 3.04 -4.72
N THR A 83 3.80 3.62 -3.68
CA THR A 83 3.25 2.87 -2.54
C THR A 83 2.12 1.95 -2.99
N LEU A 84 1.25 2.40 -3.89
CA LEU A 84 0.14 1.61 -4.38
C LEU A 84 0.61 0.45 -5.25
N LEU A 85 1.64 0.65 -6.09
CA LEU A 85 2.25 -0.44 -6.87
C LEU A 85 2.88 -1.52 -5.99
N SER A 86 3.42 -1.17 -4.82
CA SER A 86 4.00 -2.16 -3.89
C SER A 86 2.96 -2.79 -2.96
N GLU A 87 2.02 -2.03 -2.43
CA GLU A 87 1.07 -2.48 -1.40
C GLU A 87 -0.18 -3.15 -2.00
N LEU A 88 -0.65 -2.70 -3.16
CA LEU A 88 -1.89 -3.22 -3.77
C LEU A 88 -1.78 -4.71 -4.13
N PRO A 89 -0.70 -5.21 -4.77
CA PRO A 89 -0.59 -6.64 -5.06
C PRO A 89 -0.46 -7.45 -3.78
N GLN A 90 0.20 -6.92 -2.74
CA GLN A 90 0.26 -7.55 -1.42
C GLN A 90 -1.12 -7.71 -0.79
N GLY A 91 -1.94 -6.66 -0.84
CA GLY A 91 -3.32 -6.67 -0.33
C GLY A 91 -4.20 -7.67 -1.09
N ILE A 92 -4.11 -7.70 -2.42
CA ILE A 92 -4.87 -8.64 -3.26
C ILE A 92 -4.48 -10.09 -2.96
N ILE A 93 -3.18 -10.39 -2.86
CA ILE A 93 -2.73 -11.76 -2.60
C ILE A 93 -3.04 -12.16 -1.14
N SER A 94 -2.96 -11.23 -0.19
CA SER A 94 -3.36 -11.45 1.20
C SER A 94 -4.86 -11.76 1.33
N LEU A 95 -5.72 -11.04 0.60
CA LEU A 95 -7.14 -11.40 0.45
C LEU A 95 -7.33 -12.78 -0.18
N GLY A 96 -6.51 -13.11 -1.18
CA GLY A 96 -6.48 -14.43 -1.80
C GLY A 96 -6.17 -15.54 -0.80
N ASN A 97 -5.19 -15.36 0.07
CA ASN A 97 -4.87 -16.32 1.15
C ASN A 97 -5.97 -16.44 2.20
N ALA A 98 -6.75 -15.38 2.42
CA ALA A 98 -7.89 -15.39 3.33
C ALA A 98 -9.10 -16.15 2.75
N LEU A 99 -9.23 -16.21 1.42
CA LEU A 99 -10.33 -16.87 0.69
C LEU A 99 -10.00 -18.31 0.26
N PHE A 100 -8.75 -18.60 -0.09
CA PHE A 100 -8.33 -19.92 -0.59
C PHE A 100 -7.84 -20.88 0.52
N SER A 101 -7.95 -22.18 0.24
CA SER A 101 -7.57 -23.27 1.15
C SER A 101 -6.07 -23.29 1.49
N VAL A 102 -5.73 -23.94 2.60
CA VAL A 102 -4.42 -24.02 3.30
C VAL A 102 -3.21 -24.33 2.38
N GLY A 103 -3.44 -24.96 1.22
CA GLY A 103 -2.37 -25.24 0.25
C GLY A 103 -1.84 -23.99 -0.47
N PHE A 104 -2.71 -23.02 -0.77
CA PHE A 104 -2.28 -21.74 -1.39
C PHE A 104 -1.49 -20.88 -0.39
N GLN A 105 -1.87 -20.95 0.90
CA GLN A 105 -1.19 -20.25 1.98
C GLN A 105 0.27 -20.70 2.15
N TYR A 106 0.56 -21.98 1.95
CA TYR A 106 1.92 -22.52 2.11
C TYR A 106 2.88 -22.01 1.02
N GLU A 107 2.51 -22.17 -0.25
CA GLU A 107 3.29 -21.68 -1.40
C GLU A 107 3.50 -20.17 -1.35
N TYR A 108 2.45 -19.42 -1.02
CA TYR A 108 2.56 -17.96 -0.89
C TYR A 108 3.50 -17.55 0.25
N THR A 109 3.30 -18.12 1.44
CA THR A 109 4.07 -17.72 2.63
C THR A 109 5.56 -18.04 2.46
N PHE A 110 5.89 -19.14 1.79
CA PHE A 110 7.27 -19.62 1.69
C PHE A 110 8.06 -18.98 0.54
N TYR A 111 7.44 -18.73 -0.62
CA TYR A 111 8.14 -18.25 -1.82
C TYR A 111 7.81 -16.80 -2.19
N LEU A 112 6.53 -16.45 -2.22
CA LEU A 112 6.07 -15.15 -2.74
C LEU A 112 6.17 -14.04 -1.69
N ASN A 113 5.80 -14.32 -0.45
CA ASN A 113 5.80 -13.35 0.64
C ASN A 113 7.18 -12.71 0.90
N PRO A 114 8.30 -13.47 1.02
CA PRO A 114 9.61 -12.85 1.22
C PRO A 114 10.09 -12.02 0.02
N LEU A 115 9.80 -12.45 -1.22
CA LEU A 115 10.11 -11.66 -2.42
C LEU A 115 9.29 -10.37 -2.48
N TRP A 116 8.03 -10.42 -2.05
CA TRP A 116 7.19 -9.23 -2.04
C TRP A 116 7.59 -8.24 -0.95
N MET A 117 7.96 -8.74 0.24
CA MET A 117 8.52 -7.95 1.33
C MET A 117 9.79 -7.20 0.91
N THR A 118 10.69 -7.81 0.13
CA THR A 118 11.90 -7.11 -0.34
C THR A 118 11.57 -5.98 -1.31
N VAL A 119 10.61 -6.18 -2.21
CA VAL A 119 10.11 -5.14 -3.13
C VAL A 119 9.48 -3.99 -2.34
N GLN A 120 8.67 -4.29 -1.32
CA GLN A 120 8.04 -3.30 -0.45
C GLN A 120 9.09 -2.47 0.33
N ILE A 121 10.11 -3.12 0.89
CA ILE A 121 11.21 -2.44 1.60
C ILE A 121 12.01 -1.55 0.64
N MET A 122 12.25 -1.99 -0.59
CA MET A 122 12.86 -1.13 -1.61
C MET A 122 11.99 0.08 -1.95
N ALA A 123 10.69 -0.12 -2.19
CA ALA A 123 9.76 0.95 -2.55
C ALA A 123 9.65 2.00 -1.44
N THR A 124 9.53 1.56 -0.18
CA THR A 124 9.51 2.45 1.00
C THR A 124 10.83 3.21 1.18
N SER A 125 11.97 2.57 0.90
CA SER A 125 13.28 3.25 0.88
C SER A 125 13.32 4.35 -0.17
N CYS A 126 12.86 4.09 -1.40
CA CYS A 126 12.76 5.10 -2.45
C CYS A 126 11.87 6.27 -2.05
N ASN A 127 10.72 5.98 -1.43
CA ASN A 127 9.80 7.01 -0.94
C ASN A 127 10.45 7.91 0.13
N LEU A 128 11.25 7.32 1.03
CA LEU A 128 12.01 8.07 2.03
C LEU A 128 13.05 8.99 1.36
N PHE A 129 13.79 8.49 0.37
CA PHE A 129 14.77 9.29 -0.37
C PHE A 129 14.11 10.46 -1.12
N ILE A 130 12.95 10.24 -1.75
CA ILE A 130 12.19 11.30 -2.43
C ILE A 130 11.75 12.38 -1.44
N THR A 131 11.37 11.97 -0.23
CA THR A 131 10.91 12.90 0.81
C THR A 131 12.06 13.67 1.46
N LEU A 132 13.24 13.05 1.63
CA LEU A 132 14.44 13.68 2.19
C LEU A 132 15.24 14.53 1.18
N GLY A 133 15.10 14.24 -0.11
CA GLY A 133 15.71 15.02 -1.19
C GLY A 133 14.95 16.31 -1.53
N MET A 134 13.81 16.56 -0.87
CA MET A 134 13.10 17.84 -0.86
C MET A 134 13.73 18.82 0.11
#